data_AF-A0A0L7LCD7-F1
#
_entry.id   AF-A0A0L7LCD7-F1
#
_cell.length_a   1.000
_cell.length_b   1.000
_cell.length_c   1.000
_cell.angle_alpha   90.00
_cell.angle_beta   90.00
_cell.angle_gamma   90.00
#
_symmetry.space_group_name_H-M   'P 1'
#
loop_
_entity.id
_entity.type
_entity.pdbx_description
1 polymer ?
#
loop_
_entity_poly.entity_id
_entity_poly.type
_entity_poly.pdbx_seq_one_letter_code
_entity_poly.pdbx_strand_id
1 'polypeptide(L)'
;MEQAIIDNMNEITTLQTFGAHQPAHTDGSTSTEESRVQVLIESSTAEESTIGEAVEKKKGRKRKKNEENWKQNQAKRLRNSGKEYKTKNDKTVRSRSVNPPCTDKCRIKCSEKMTEEQRQAIFDSYWKIGESNAQRSFIMSSMTDITPKYKYTNAEHPRKCNKA
;
A
#
# COMPACT_ATOMS: atom_id res chain seq x y z
N MET A 1 -8.64 -52.03 17.09
CA MET A 1 -9.15 -51.16 16.00
C MET A 1 -8.25 -49.93 15.90
N GLU A 2 -6.96 -50.16 15.66
CA GLU A 2 -5.90 -49.13 15.74
C GLU A 2 -4.85 -49.36 14.64
N GLN A 3 -5.27 -49.87 13.49
CA GLN A 3 -4.35 -50.18 12.37
C GLN A 3 -4.85 -49.66 11.02
N ALA A 4 -5.53 -48.51 11.02
CA ALA A 4 -6.12 -47.91 9.80
C ALA A 4 -5.76 -46.42 9.61
N ILE A 5 -4.67 -45.92 10.22
CA ILE A 5 -4.26 -44.51 10.16
C ILE A 5 -2.89 -44.32 9.45
N ILE A 6 -2.20 -45.37 9.02
CA ILE A 6 -0.81 -45.28 8.50
C ILE A 6 -0.68 -45.36 6.97
N ASP A 7 -1.77 -45.57 6.20
CA ASP A 7 -1.68 -45.80 4.74
C ASP A 7 -2.27 -44.66 3.86
N ASN A 8 -2.16 -43.39 4.25
CA ASN A 8 -2.63 -42.28 3.38
C ASN A 8 -1.75 -41.02 3.41
N MET A 9 -0.43 -41.22 3.34
CA MET A 9 0.59 -40.16 3.28
C MET A 9 1.68 -40.46 2.22
N ASN A 10 1.38 -41.25 1.18
CA ASN A 10 2.36 -41.64 0.16
C ASN A 10 1.83 -41.66 -1.29
N GLU A 11 0.89 -40.77 -1.64
CA GLU A 11 0.62 -40.47 -3.05
C GLU A 11 0.62 -38.96 -3.27
N ILE A 12 1.23 -38.54 -4.38
CA ILE A 12 1.48 -37.16 -4.84
C ILE A 12 2.81 -36.56 -4.33
N THR A 13 3.89 -37.31 -4.53
CA THR A 13 5.24 -36.75 -4.65
C THR A 13 5.83 -37.14 -6.00
N THR A 14 5.41 -36.49 -7.09
CA THR A 14 6.14 -36.56 -8.38
C THR A 14 5.83 -35.36 -9.28
N LEU A 15 6.90 -34.60 -9.60
CA LEU A 15 7.14 -33.76 -10.78
C LEU A 15 6.56 -32.32 -10.80
N GLN A 16 7.41 -31.34 -10.46
CA GLN A 16 8.02 -30.42 -11.43
C GLN A 16 8.89 -29.36 -10.75
N THR A 17 10.21 -29.55 -10.84
CA THR A 17 11.26 -28.61 -10.49
C THR A 17 11.72 -27.87 -11.74
N PHE A 18 11.59 -26.54 -11.78
CA PHE A 18 12.33 -25.66 -12.68
C PHE A 18 12.60 -24.30 -12.03
N GLY A 19 13.88 -23.91 -11.96
CA GLY A 19 14.31 -22.50 -11.98
C GLY A 19 14.67 -21.85 -10.65
N ALA A 20 15.76 -22.26 -10.01
CA ALA A 20 16.40 -21.48 -8.95
C ALA A 20 17.31 -20.40 -9.55
N HIS A 21 16.97 -19.15 -9.28
CA HIS A 21 17.74 -17.95 -9.56
C HIS A 21 18.84 -17.80 -8.51
N GLN A 22 20.11 -17.64 -8.93
CA GLN A 22 21.20 -17.29 -8.02
C GLN A 22 21.06 -15.84 -7.55
N PRO A 23 21.31 -15.57 -6.27
CA PRO A 23 22.09 -14.41 -5.88
C PRO A 23 23.38 -14.82 -5.16
N ALA A 24 24.48 -14.22 -5.61
CA ALA A 24 25.76 -14.24 -4.91
C ALA A 24 25.65 -13.40 -3.63
N HIS A 25 25.99 -13.98 -2.49
CA HIS A 25 26.37 -13.24 -1.30
C HIS A 25 27.61 -13.90 -0.69
N THR A 26 28.54 -13.03 -0.32
CA THR A 26 29.86 -13.32 0.19
C THR A 26 29.85 -13.49 1.71
N ASP A 27 30.92 -14.14 2.14
CA ASP A 27 31.60 -14.07 3.44
C ASP A 27 31.05 -14.90 4.60
N GLY A 28 31.90 -15.82 5.02
CA GLY A 28 31.70 -16.68 6.18
C GLY A 28 32.53 -16.28 7.39
N SER A 29 32.29 -17.10 8.42
CA SER A 29 33.17 -17.42 9.56
C SER A 29 33.37 -16.33 10.62
N THR A 30 33.43 -16.56 11.93
CA THR A 30 33.08 -17.64 12.88
C THR A 30 33.32 -17.00 14.27
N SER A 31 32.47 -17.33 15.25
CA SER A 31 32.57 -17.26 16.72
C SER A 31 33.52 -16.27 17.43
N THR A 32 32.99 -15.59 18.46
CA THR A 32 33.24 -15.97 19.88
C THR A 32 32.35 -15.19 20.85
N GLU A 33 31.60 -15.94 21.65
CA GLU A 33 31.33 -15.84 23.10
C GLU A 33 31.13 -14.48 23.82
N GLU A 34 30.00 -14.44 24.53
CA GLU A 34 29.71 -13.88 25.86
C GLU A 34 30.27 -12.51 26.29
N SER A 35 29.37 -11.57 26.61
CA SER A 35 29.23 -11.09 28.00
C SER A 35 27.99 -10.22 28.19
N ARG A 36 27.24 -10.51 29.26
CA ARG A 36 26.06 -9.81 29.76
C ARG A 36 26.50 -8.63 30.62
N VAL A 37 26.14 -7.40 30.25
CA VAL A 37 26.17 -6.25 31.17
C VAL A 37 24.89 -5.44 31.02
N GLN A 38 24.13 -5.35 32.11
CA GLN A 38 23.04 -4.39 32.31
C GLN A 38 23.62 -3.04 32.71
N VAL A 39 23.21 -1.95 32.05
CA VAL A 39 23.30 -0.58 32.60
C VAL A 39 22.04 0.19 32.22
N LEU A 40 21.30 0.61 33.24
CA LEU A 40 20.24 1.62 33.19
C LEU A 40 20.88 3.02 33.11
N ILE A 41 20.52 3.83 32.11
CA ILE A 41 20.66 5.29 32.18
C ILE A 41 19.44 5.93 31.50
N GLU A 42 18.75 6.77 32.29
CA GLU A 42 17.60 7.59 31.91
C GLU A 42 17.98 8.80 31.03
N SER A 43 17.02 9.17 30.19
CA SER A 43 16.69 10.51 29.71
C SER A 43 17.79 11.37 29.06
N SER A 44 17.69 11.50 27.75
CA SER A 44 18.04 12.76 27.07
C SER A 44 17.20 12.93 25.81
N THR A 45 16.28 13.89 25.86
CA THR A 45 15.65 14.52 24.70
C THR A 45 16.74 15.03 23.75
N ALA A 46 16.87 14.40 22.59
CA ALA A 46 17.74 14.85 21.51
C ALA A 46 16.88 15.25 20.32
N GLU A 47 16.82 16.56 20.09
CA GLU A 47 16.37 17.13 18.83
C GLU A 47 17.32 16.70 17.73
N GLU A 48 16.83 15.91 16.79
CA GLU A 48 17.57 15.56 15.58
C GLU A 48 17.54 16.73 14.60
N SER A 49 18.50 17.63 14.80
CA SER A 49 18.91 18.64 13.82
C SER A 49 19.78 17.97 12.76
N THR A 50 19.16 17.57 11.65
CA THR A 50 19.87 17.06 10.48
C THR A 50 20.59 18.21 9.76
N ILE A 51 21.86 18.41 10.13
CA ILE A 51 22.81 19.25 9.39
C ILE A 51 23.13 18.54 8.08
N GLY A 52 22.40 18.91 7.02
CA GLY A 52 22.69 18.49 5.66
C GLY A 52 23.86 19.29 5.10
N GLU A 53 25.04 18.68 5.13
CA GLU A 53 26.27 19.17 4.50
C GLU A 53 26.03 19.49 3.02
N ALA A 54 26.11 20.78 2.68
CA ALA A 54 25.88 21.28 1.33
C ALA A 54 27.09 21.00 0.43
N VAL A 55 27.15 19.79 -0.14
CA VAL A 55 28.12 19.47 -1.19
C VAL A 55 27.87 20.38 -2.40
N GLU A 56 28.77 21.33 -2.64
CA GLU A 56 28.72 22.24 -3.79
C GLU A 56 28.83 21.47 -5.11
N LYS A 57 27.68 21.28 -5.76
CA LYS A 57 27.61 20.64 -7.08
C LYS A 57 28.12 21.62 -8.15
N LYS A 58 29.27 21.31 -8.77
CA LYS A 58 29.79 22.05 -9.94
C LYS A 58 28.72 22.14 -11.03
N LYS A 59 28.34 23.37 -11.42
CA LYS A 59 27.29 23.64 -12.42
C LYS A 59 27.85 23.42 -13.83
N GLY A 60 27.39 22.39 -14.52
CA GLY A 60 27.67 22.19 -15.95
C GLY A 60 26.86 23.14 -16.84
N ARG A 61 27.24 23.26 -18.13
CA ARG A 61 26.59 24.15 -19.12
C ARG A 61 25.08 23.87 -19.28
N LYS A 62 24.66 22.61 -19.22
CA LYS A 62 23.25 22.21 -19.29
C LYS A 62 22.67 22.03 -17.88
N ARG A 63 21.45 22.54 -17.65
CA ARG A 63 20.72 22.33 -16.39
C ARG A 63 20.36 20.84 -16.24
N LYS A 64 20.58 20.27 -15.06
CA LYS A 64 20.09 18.93 -14.72
C LYS A 64 18.58 18.97 -14.53
N LYS A 65 17.88 17.98 -15.09
CA LYS A 65 16.45 17.78 -14.88
C LYS A 65 16.24 17.31 -13.44
N ASN A 66 15.38 18.00 -12.69
CA ASN A 66 15.00 17.60 -11.33
C ASN A 66 13.49 17.37 -11.31
N GLU A 67 13.09 16.16 -11.70
CA GLU A 67 11.68 15.79 -11.85
C GLU A 67 10.95 15.75 -10.51
N GLU A 68 11.64 15.39 -9.44
CA GLU A 68 11.06 15.31 -8.09
C GLU A 68 10.59 16.67 -7.61
N ASN A 69 11.33 17.73 -7.96
CA ASN A 69 11.00 19.09 -7.57
C ASN A 69 10.01 19.77 -8.52
N TRP A 70 9.60 19.14 -9.61
CA TRP A 70 8.57 19.71 -10.47
C TRP A 70 7.26 19.84 -9.70
N LYS A 71 6.69 21.06 -9.67
CA LYS A 71 5.43 21.35 -8.95
C LYS A 71 4.32 20.34 -9.28
N GLN A 72 4.24 19.92 -10.54
CA GLN A 72 3.25 18.92 -10.99
C GLN A 72 3.50 17.53 -10.39
N ASN A 73 4.75 17.08 -10.31
CA ASN A 73 5.11 15.78 -9.74
C ASN A 73 4.92 15.78 -8.22
N GLN A 74 5.33 16.86 -7.54
CA GLN A 74 5.06 17.05 -6.11
C GLN A 74 3.56 17.02 -5.82
N ALA A 75 2.76 17.80 -6.56
CA ALA A 75 1.31 17.82 -6.40
C ALA A 75 0.67 16.45 -6.70
N LYS A 76 1.15 15.73 -7.72
CA LYS A 76 0.69 14.37 -8.03
C LYS A 76 0.98 13.41 -6.88
N ARG A 77 2.20 13.44 -6.33
CA ARG A 77 2.61 12.61 -5.19
C ARG A 77 1.74 12.90 -3.96
N LEU A 78 1.59 14.18 -3.59
CA LEU A 78 0.77 14.60 -2.45
C LEU A 78 -0.69 14.17 -2.62
N ARG A 79 -1.27 14.41 -3.81
CA ARG A 79 -2.64 14.00 -4.13
C ARG A 79 -2.83 12.48 -4.04
N ASN A 80 -1.89 11.70 -4.56
CA ASN A 80 -1.95 10.24 -4.53
C ASN A 80 -1.76 9.68 -3.12
N SER A 81 -1.02 10.37 -2.24
CA SER A 81 -0.89 10.04 -0.81
C SER A 81 -2.00 10.64 0.06
N GLY A 82 -3.01 11.29 -0.54
CA GLY A 82 -4.12 11.89 0.19
C GLY A 82 -3.76 13.11 1.04
N LYS A 83 -2.57 13.69 0.85
CA LYS A 83 -2.09 14.87 1.58
C LYS A 83 -2.59 16.16 0.94
N GLU A 84 -2.50 17.25 1.69
CA GLU A 84 -2.79 18.59 1.17
C GLU A 84 -1.86 18.92 0.00
N TYR A 85 -2.39 19.57 -1.04
CA TYR A 85 -1.61 19.99 -2.20
C TYR A 85 -2.17 21.25 -2.84
N LYS A 86 -1.34 21.93 -3.65
CA LYS A 86 -1.77 23.09 -4.46
C LYS A 86 -2.07 22.67 -5.88
N THR A 87 -3.18 23.18 -6.42
CA THR A 87 -3.55 23.03 -7.83
C THR A 87 -2.70 23.93 -8.74
N LYS A 88 -2.84 23.79 -10.06
CA LYS A 88 -2.18 24.69 -11.03
C LYS A 88 -2.59 26.17 -10.86
N ASN A 89 -3.77 26.42 -10.29
CA ASN A 89 -4.29 27.76 -10.03
C ASN A 89 -4.00 28.21 -8.58
N ASP A 90 -2.99 27.62 -7.94
CA ASP A 90 -2.56 27.85 -6.56
C ASP A 90 -3.62 27.68 -5.46
N LYS A 91 -4.80 27.13 -5.80
CA LYS A 91 -5.81 26.74 -4.79
C LYS A 91 -5.29 25.56 -3.98
N THR A 92 -5.33 25.69 -2.65
CA THR A 92 -5.02 24.61 -1.71
C THR A 92 -6.18 23.63 -1.62
N VAL A 93 -5.89 22.35 -1.80
CA VAL A 93 -6.83 21.23 -1.62
C VAL A 93 -6.42 20.52 -0.34
N ARG A 94 -7.31 20.53 0.66
CA ARG A 94 -7.08 19.92 1.98
C ARG A 94 -6.71 18.44 1.90
N SER A 95 -6.02 17.95 2.93
CA SER A 95 -5.78 16.52 3.11
C SER A 95 -7.09 15.75 3.21
N ARG A 96 -7.04 14.49 2.79
CA ARG A 96 -8.13 13.54 2.94
C ARG A 96 -8.20 13.06 4.38
N SER A 97 -9.41 12.73 4.81
CA SER A 97 -9.72 12.17 6.13
C SER A 97 -10.82 11.15 5.99
N VAL A 98 -10.93 10.25 6.97
CA VAL A 98 -12.11 9.39 7.11
C VAL A 98 -13.33 10.28 7.35
N ASN A 99 -14.40 10.02 6.60
CA ASN A 99 -15.66 10.72 6.77
C ASN A 99 -16.41 10.17 7.99
N PRO A 100 -17.39 10.89 8.54
CA PRO A 100 -18.26 10.37 9.59
C PRO A 100 -18.84 8.98 9.24
N PRO A 101 -19.14 8.14 10.25
CA PRO A 101 -19.76 6.84 10.02
C PRO A 101 -21.12 6.99 9.35
N CYS A 102 -21.60 5.88 8.78
CA CYS A 102 -22.94 5.87 8.20
C CYS A 102 -24.00 6.10 9.30
N THR A 103 -25.10 6.73 8.92
CA THR A 103 -26.24 6.95 9.82
C THR A 103 -26.97 5.63 10.13
N ASP A 104 -27.79 5.62 11.17
CA ASP A 104 -28.55 4.44 11.62
C ASP A 104 -29.52 3.90 10.55
N LYS A 105 -29.88 4.73 9.57
CA LYS A 105 -30.74 4.36 8.43
C LYS A 105 -29.97 3.63 7.32
N CYS A 106 -28.71 3.28 7.54
CA CYS A 106 -27.88 2.59 6.56
C CYS A 106 -28.37 1.16 6.31
N ARG A 107 -28.92 0.89 5.12
CA ARG A 107 -29.41 -0.43 4.70
C ARG A 107 -28.36 -1.55 4.86
N ILE A 108 -27.09 -1.23 4.69
CA ILE A 108 -25.98 -2.20 4.76
C ILE A 108 -25.34 -2.30 6.17
N LYS A 109 -25.81 -1.48 7.13
CA LYS A 109 -25.39 -1.48 8.54
C LYS A 109 -23.87 -1.36 8.72
N CYS A 110 -23.22 -0.44 7.97
CA CYS A 110 -21.76 -0.29 7.99
C CYS A 110 -21.19 -0.12 9.41
N SER A 111 -21.85 0.70 10.23
CA SER A 111 -21.38 1.04 11.58
C SER A 111 -21.46 -0.14 12.55
N GLU A 112 -22.31 -1.14 12.29
CA GLU A 112 -22.35 -2.40 13.06
C GLU A 112 -21.26 -3.37 12.59
N LYS A 113 -20.86 -3.30 11.31
CA LYS A 113 -19.94 -4.26 10.67
C LYS A 113 -18.47 -3.85 10.74
N MET A 114 -18.19 -2.56 10.85
CA MET A 114 -16.85 -2.01 10.83
C MET A 114 -16.71 -0.96 11.93
N THR A 115 -15.73 -1.14 12.80
CA THR A 115 -15.43 -0.17 13.85
C THR A 115 -14.70 1.05 13.27
N GLU A 116 -14.72 2.16 14.00
CA GLU A 116 -14.02 3.38 13.56
C GLU A 116 -12.52 3.15 13.36
N GLU A 117 -11.90 2.36 14.23
CA GLU A 117 -10.50 1.97 14.14
C GLU A 117 -10.18 1.20 12.86
N GLN A 118 -11.06 0.27 12.45
CA GLN A 118 -10.91 -0.46 11.19
C GLN A 118 -11.04 0.47 9.98
N ARG A 119 -11.96 1.43 10.02
CA ARG A 119 -12.12 2.44 8.97
C ARG A 119 -10.86 3.28 8.82
N GLN A 120 -10.27 3.70 9.94
CA GLN A 120 -9.02 4.45 9.97
C GLN A 120 -7.85 3.60 9.46
N ALA A 121 -7.72 2.35 9.91
CA ALA A 121 -6.67 1.45 9.44
C ALA A 121 -6.72 1.21 7.92
N ILE A 122 -7.92 0.98 7.36
CA ILE A 122 -8.10 0.83 5.91
C ILE A 122 -7.76 2.12 5.16
N PHE A 123 -8.14 3.27 5.72
CA PHE A 123 -7.82 4.57 5.15
C PHE A 123 -6.30 4.78 5.09
N ASP A 124 -5.60 4.52 6.20
CA ASP A 124 -4.16 4.69 6.31
C ASP A 124 -3.42 3.71 5.39
N SER A 125 -3.83 2.44 5.36
CA SER A 125 -3.24 1.44 4.46
C SER A 125 -3.39 1.83 2.99
N TYR A 126 -4.57 2.33 2.60
CA TYR A 126 -4.85 2.73 1.21
C TYR A 126 -4.03 3.96 0.78
N TRP A 127 -3.99 5.01 1.61
CA TRP A 127 -3.29 6.25 1.25
C TRP A 127 -1.76 6.14 1.40
N LYS A 128 -1.25 5.25 2.27
CA LYS A 128 0.18 4.94 2.39
C LYS A 128 0.79 4.43 1.07
N ILE A 129 0.00 3.77 0.20
CA ILE A 129 0.46 3.25 -1.09
C ILE A 129 1.01 4.36 -2.00
N GLY A 130 0.35 5.52 -2.08
CA GLY A 130 0.84 6.69 -2.83
C GLY A 130 0.91 6.54 -4.36
N GLU A 131 0.51 5.39 -4.92
CA GLU A 131 0.50 5.09 -6.36
C GLU A 131 -0.90 4.62 -6.78
N SER A 132 -1.42 5.19 -7.87
CA SER A 132 -2.83 5.04 -8.25
C SER A 132 -3.19 3.66 -8.78
N ASN A 133 -2.28 2.97 -9.46
CA ASN A 133 -2.54 1.62 -9.96
C ASN A 133 -2.50 0.60 -8.82
N ALA A 134 -1.52 0.69 -7.94
CA ALA A 134 -1.43 -0.13 -6.74
C ALA A 134 -2.64 0.10 -5.80
N GLN A 135 -3.13 1.34 -5.68
CA GLN A 135 -4.39 1.63 -4.98
C GLN A 135 -5.60 0.93 -5.62
N ARG A 136 -5.67 0.88 -6.96
CA ARG A 136 -6.73 0.11 -7.65
C ARG A 136 -6.59 -1.38 -7.40
N SER A 137 -5.37 -1.91 -7.42
CA SER A 137 -5.10 -3.31 -7.11
C SER A 137 -5.48 -3.67 -5.68
N PHE A 138 -5.22 -2.79 -4.70
CA PHE A 138 -5.64 -2.96 -3.31
C PHE A 138 -7.17 -3.08 -3.18
N ILE A 139 -7.90 -2.25 -3.92
CA ILE A 139 -9.36 -2.33 -3.97
C ILE A 139 -9.78 -3.65 -4.62
N MET A 140 -9.17 -4.01 -5.75
CA MET A 140 -9.49 -5.24 -6.49
C MET A 140 -9.26 -6.51 -5.65
N SER A 141 -8.17 -6.58 -4.89
CA SER A 141 -7.90 -7.72 -3.99
C SER A 141 -8.88 -7.83 -2.84
N SER A 142 -9.64 -6.76 -2.55
CA SER A 142 -10.64 -6.70 -1.50
C SER A 142 -12.08 -6.86 -2.03
N MET A 143 -12.23 -7.17 -3.31
CA MET A 143 -13.52 -7.37 -3.97
C MET A 143 -13.82 -8.85 -4.18
N THR A 144 -15.11 -9.16 -4.27
CA THR A 144 -15.62 -10.49 -4.63
C THR A 144 -16.55 -10.34 -5.82
N ASP A 145 -16.44 -11.25 -6.79
CA ASP A 145 -17.35 -11.26 -7.93
C ASP A 145 -18.77 -11.62 -7.50
N ILE A 146 -19.74 -10.79 -7.91
CA ILE A 146 -21.16 -11.05 -7.67
C ILE A 146 -21.78 -11.48 -8.99
N THR A 147 -22.21 -12.74 -9.06
CA THR A 147 -23.01 -13.25 -10.17
C THR A 147 -24.49 -13.00 -9.89
N PRO A 148 -25.13 -12.02 -10.56
CA PRO A 148 -26.54 -11.73 -10.29
C PRO A 148 -27.43 -12.88 -10.77
N LYS A 149 -28.46 -13.20 -9.98
CA LYS A 149 -29.46 -14.23 -10.33
C LYS A 149 -30.16 -13.95 -11.66
N TYR A 150 -30.39 -12.68 -11.96
CA TYR A 150 -31.04 -12.23 -13.19
C TYR A 150 -30.19 -11.15 -13.86
N LYS A 151 -29.96 -11.29 -15.17
CA LYS A 151 -29.34 -10.28 -16.02
C LYS A 151 -30.38 -9.85 -17.05
N TYR A 152 -30.80 -8.60 -17.02
CA TYR A 152 -31.64 -8.07 -18.09
C TYR A 152 -30.76 -7.74 -19.29
N THR A 153 -30.81 -8.60 -20.32
CA THR A 153 -30.16 -8.31 -21.59
C THR A 153 -31.13 -7.50 -22.44
N ASN A 154 -30.93 -6.19 -22.51
CA ASN A 154 -31.68 -5.35 -23.44
C ASN A 154 -31.10 -5.45 -24.87
N ALA A 155 -30.85 -6.68 -25.32
CA ALA A 155 -30.17 -6.96 -26.59
C ALA A 155 -31.04 -6.60 -27.80
N GLU A 156 -32.36 -6.79 -27.67
CA GLU A 156 -33.31 -6.45 -28.73
C GLU A 156 -33.59 -4.94 -28.82
N HIS A 157 -33.59 -4.22 -27.70
CA HIS A 157 -33.93 -2.79 -27.64
C HIS A 157 -32.84 -1.98 -26.92
N PRO A 158 -31.58 -2.03 -27.37
CA PRO A 158 -30.48 -1.39 -26.67
C PRO A 158 -30.80 0.08 -26.44
N ARG A 159 -30.49 0.58 -25.24
CA ARG A 159 -30.69 1.99 -24.94
C ARG A 159 -29.94 2.82 -25.99
N LYS A 160 -30.64 3.73 -26.66
CA LYS A 160 -30.02 4.64 -27.63
C LYS A 160 -28.94 5.44 -26.92
N CYS A 161 -27.79 5.63 -27.57
CA CYS A 161 -26.76 6.52 -27.07
C CYS A 161 -27.36 7.92 -26.89
N ASN A 162 -27.02 8.61 -25.79
CA ASN A 162 -27.39 10.01 -25.63
C ASN A 162 -26.76 10.81 -26.77
N LYS A 163 -27.58 11.55 -27.51
CA LYS A 163 -27.07 12.51 -28.50
C LYS A 163 -26.53 13.71 -27.73
N ALA A 164 -25.21 13.90 -27.78
CA ALA A 164 -24.54 15.09 -27.26
C ALA A 164 -24.77 16.28 -28.20
#